data_AF-A0A960NNB5-F1
#
_entry.id   AF-A0A960NNB5-F1
#
_cell.length_a   1.000
_cell.length_b   1.000
_cell.length_c   1.000
_cell.angle_alpha   90.00
_cell.angle_beta   90.00
_cell.angle_gamma   90.00
#
_symmetry.space_group_name_H-M   'P 1'
#
loop_
_entity.id
_entity.type
_entity.pdbx_description
1 polymer ?
#
loop_
_entity_poly.entity_id
_entity_poly.type
_entity_poly.pdbx_seq_one_letter_code
_entity_poly.pdbx_strand_id
1 'polypeptide(L)'
;MSRTGFRAIHETTRAALVAFLLMAVTLLVYAPVYHAEFVDYDDPYYVTENAWVQEGLTLHAIKAAWTEPVLGNWHPITMMSHLIDVELFGLNPRGHHLTSLLLHTLNAGLLFWLLRGLFGGIAKPALAAALFALHPLNADSVAWVAERKNLLSSLLWFASTLLYVRCMRRPSALTMLGAIALFAAGLMAKPMLVTFPFTLLLLDYWPLHRVEGLGPASWPRWKQLVQEKASFFLLTVISCAVTLSTQFSSEV
;
A
#
# COMPACT_ATOMS: atom_id res chain seq x y z
N MET A 1 31.75 24.76 5.01
CA MET A 1 31.02 23.48 4.82
C MET A 1 31.90 22.34 5.31
N SER A 2 31.44 21.55 6.28
CA SER A 2 32.24 20.49 6.92
C SER A 2 32.31 19.22 6.06
N ARG A 3 33.40 18.43 6.19
CA ARG A 3 33.57 17.10 5.55
C ARG A 3 32.39 16.15 5.79
N THR A 4 31.63 16.35 6.88
CA THR A 4 30.42 15.60 7.21
C THR A 4 29.25 15.89 6.27
N GLY A 5 29.08 17.13 5.80
CA GLY A 5 28.02 17.49 4.85
C GLY A 5 28.21 16.86 3.46
N PHE A 6 29.45 16.82 2.98
CA PHE A 6 29.78 16.23 1.67
C PHE A 6 29.55 14.71 1.62
N ARG A 7 29.83 14.01 2.74
CA ARG A 7 29.62 12.56 2.86
C ARG A 7 28.13 12.21 2.91
N ALA A 8 27.32 13.00 3.60
CA ALA A 8 25.87 12.80 3.69
C ALA A 8 25.15 13.00 2.34
N ILE A 9 25.58 14.01 1.56
CA ILE A 9 25.07 14.24 0.20
C ILE A 9 25.38 13.03 -0.69
N HIS A 10 26.64 12.58 -0.73
CA HIS A 10 27.04 11.41 -1.51
C HIS A 10 26.26 10.14 -1.16
N GLU A 11 25.99 9.91 0.12
CA GLU A 11 25.23 8.73 0.55
C GLU A 11 23.77 8.81 0.11
N THR A 12 23.17 10.00 0.16
CA THR A 12 21.79 10.23 -0.26
C THR A 12 21.65 10.07 -1.77
N THR A 13 22.60 10.61 -2.55
CA THR A 13 22.65 10.43 -4.01
C THR A 13 22.81 8.94 -4.37
N ARG A 14 23.69 8.20 -3.67
CA ARG A 14 23.84 6.75 -3.87
C ARG A 14 22.56 5.99 -3.56
N ALA A 15 21.87 6.32 -2.46
CA ALA A 15 20.60 5.69 -2.11
C ALA A 15 19.52 5.98 -3.16
N ALA A 16 19.44 7.22 -3.65
CA ALA A 16 18.52 7.59 -4.72
C ALA A 16 18.81 6.85 -6.02
N LEU A 17 20.09 6.72 -6.41
CA LEU A 17 20.49 5.93 -7.57
C LEU A 17 20.11 4.46 -7.42
N VAL A 18 20.35 3.86 -6.25
CA VAL A 18 19.95 2.46 -5.99
C VAL A 18 18.44 2.27 -6.05
N ALA A 19 17.66 3.20 -5.48
CA ALA A 19 16.20 3.18 -5.60
C ALA A 19 15.76 3.27 -7.05
N PHE A 20 16.35 4.18 -7.83
CA PHE A 20 16.07 4.34 -9.25
C PHE A 20 16.40 3.08 -10.06
N LEU A 21 17.57 2.49 -9.85
CA LEU A 21 17.98 1.26 -10.52
C LEU A 21 17.07 0.09 -10.14
N LEU A 22 16.69 -0.04 -8.86
CA LEU A 22 15.72 -1.03 -8.41
C LEU A 22 14.39 -0.86 -9.15
N MET A 23 13.84 0.36 -9.20
CA MET A 23 12.60 0.65 -9.92
C MET A 23 12.71 0.34 -11.42
N ALA A 24 13.83 0.69 -12.06
CA ALA A 24 14.08 0.39 -13.46
C ALA A 24 14.14 -1.13 -13.73
N VAL A 25 14.82 -1.89 -12.87
CA VAL A 25 14.88 -3.36 -12.99
C VAL A 25 13.50 -3.98 -12.77
N THR A 26 12.72 -3.51 -11.79
CA THR A 26 11.34 -3.97 -11.58
C THR A 26 10.47 -3.74 -12.82
N LEU A 27 10.56 -2.55 -13.44
CA LEU A 27 9.85 -2.26 -14.68
C LEU A 27 10.24 -3.23 -15.81
N LEU A 28 11.54 -3.49 -15.98
CA LEU A 28 12.03 -4.35 -17.05
C LEU A 28 11.61 -5.82 -16.85
N VAL A 29 11.67 -6.33 -15.62
CA VAL A 29 11.32 -7.73 -15.31
C VAL A 29 9.83 -7.99 -15.55
N TYR A 30 8.97 -7.03 -15.19
CA TYR A 30 7.52 -7.14 -15.37
C TYR A 30 7.00 -6.50 -16.67
N ALA A 31 7.86 -5.98 -17.54
CA ALA A 31 7.47 -5.42 -18.83
C ALA A 31 6.57 -6.36 -19.68
N PRO A 32 6.75 -7.70 -19.66
CA PRO A 32 5.87 -8.61 -20.43
C PRO A 32 4.39 -8.51 -20.08
N VAL A 33 4.03 -8.07 -18.87
CA VAL A 33 2.62 -7.85 -18.45
C VAL A 33 1.92 -6.81 -19.34
N TYR A 34 2.66 -5.92 -19.99
CA TYR A 34 2.11 -4.99 -20.97
C TYR A 34 1.44 -5.67 -22.18
N HIS A 35 1.78 -6.94 -22.44
CA HIS A 35 1.19 -7.75 -23.50
C HIS A 35 0.19 -8.79 -22.99
N ALA A 36 -0.10 -8.80 -21.68
CA ALA A 36 -1.11 -9.69 -21.12
C ALA A 36 -2.52 -9.18 -21.45
N GLU A 37 -3.47 -10.12 -21.51
CA GLU A 37 -4.89 -9.85 -21.64
C GLU A 37 -5.55 -9.75 -20.25
N PHE A 38 -6.84 -9.46 -20.20
CA PHE A 38 -7.62 -9.62 -18.96
C PHE A 38 -7.75 -11.10 -18.60
N VAL A 39 -7.81 -11.39 -17.30
CA VAL A 39 -7.96 -12.74 -16.75
C VAL A 39 -9.45 -13.04 -16.56
N ASP A 40 -9.94 -14.13 -17.18
CA ASP A 40 -11.32 -14.61 -17.06
C ASP A 40 -11.59 -15.28 -15.70
N TYR A 41 -11.51 -14.48 -14.64
CA TYR A 41 -11.84 -14.89 -13.28
C TYR A 41 -12.51 -13.70 -12.56
N ASP A 42 -11.75 -12.78 -11.97
CA ASP A 42 -12.33 -11.60 -11.31
C ASP A 42 -12.41 -10.35 -12.23
N ASP A 43 -11.58 -10.26 -13.29
CA ASP A 43 -11.54 -9.04 -14.13
C ASP A 43 -12.89 -8.69 -14.80
N PRO A 44 -13.74 -9.66 -15.20
CA PRO A 44 -15.11 -9.38 -15.64
C PRO A 44 -15.92 -8.59 -14.61
N TYR A 45 -15.93 -9.04 -13.35
CA TYR A 45 -16.73 -8.43 -12.29
C TYR A 45 -16.20 -7.06 -11.86
N TYR A 46 -14.90 -6.81 -11.96
CA TYR A 46 -14.30 -5.54 -11.58
C TYR A 46 -14.19 -4.53 -12.72
N VAL A 47 -14.10 -4.97 -13.98
CA VAL A 47 -13.77 -4.10 -15.11
C VAL A 47 -14.58 -4.45 -16.36
N THR A 48 -14.36 -5.62 -16.98
CA THR A 48 -14.78 -5.84 -18.38
C THR A 48 -16.26 -6.15 -18.57
N GLU A 49 -16.98 -6.50 -17.51
CA GLU A 49 -18.45 -6.70 -17.51
C GLU A 49 -19.16 -5.82 -16.47
N ASN A 50 -18.40 -5.01 -15.72
CA ASN A 50 -18.97 -4.10 -14.74
C ASN A 50 -19.50 -2.83 -15.41
N ALA A 51 -20.83 -2.77 -15.57
CA ALA A 51 -21.50 -1.72 -16.34
C ALA A 51 -21.18 -0.30 -15.87
N TRP A 52 -21.19 -0.04 -14.56
CA TRP A 52 -20.91 1.30 -14.04
C TRP A 52 -19.42 1.63 -14.06
N VAL A 53 -18.53 0.64 -14.02
CA VAL A 53 -17.09 0.88 -14.19
C VAL A 53 -16.76 1.32 -15.62
N GLN A 54 -17.44 0.73 -16.60
CA GLN A 54 -17.26 1.05 -18.02
C GLN A 54 -17.71 2.45 -18.40
N GLU A 55 -18.52 3.11 -17.56
CA GLU A 55 -18.90 4.51 -17.76
C GLU A 55 -17.72 5.48 -17.58
N GLY A 56 -16.62 5.07 -16.92
CA GLY A 56 -15.51 5.96 -16.59
C GLY A 56 -15.83 6.90 -15.42
N LEU A 57 -15.39 8.16 -15.48
CA LEU A 57 -15.53 9.12 -14.36
C LEU A 57 -16.88 9.88 -14.38
N THR A 58 -17.99 9.18 -14.59
CA THR A 58 -19.33 9.77 -14.43
C THR A 58 -19.68 9.94 -12.94
N LEU A 59 -20.59 10.87 -12.62
CA LEU A 59 -21.08 11.01 -11.24
C LEU A 59 -21.76 9.72 -10.73
N HIS A 60 -22.42 8.98 -11.63
CA HIS A 60 -23.04 7.69 -11.32
C HIS A 60 -21.99 6.65 -10.93
N ALA A 61 -20.98 6.44 -11.78
CA ALA A 61 -19.88 5.51 -11.54
C ALA A 61 -19.07 5.86 -10.30
N ILE A 62 -18.76 7.15 -10.09
CA ILE A 62 -18.09 7.63 -8.88
C ILE A 62 -18.95 7.30 -7.67
N LYS A 63 -20.24 7.62 -7.67
CA LYS A 63 -21.12 7.28 -6.53
C LYS A 63 -21.12 5.77 -6.28
N ALA A 64 -21.26 4.97 -7.33
CA ALA A 64 -21.27 3.51 -7.24
C ALA A 64 -19.96 2.96 -6.66
N ALA A 65 -18.79 3.49 -7.06
CA ALA A 65 -17.51 3.10 -6.48
C ALA A 65 -17.45 3.26 -4.96
N TRP A 66 -18.17 4.25 -4.40
CA TRP A 66 -18.21 4.52 -2.96
C TRP A 66 -19.35 3.84 -2.20
N THR A 67 -20.36 3.29 -2.90
CA THR A 67 -21.55 2.70 -2.26
C THR A 67 -21.74 1.22 -2.55
N GLU A 68 -21.38 0.75 -3.74
CA GLU A 68 -21.65 -0.60 -4.20
C GLU A 68 -20.47 -1.54 -3.89
N PRO A 69 -20.70 -2.66 -3.17
CA PRO A 69 -19.70 -3.70 -3.04
C PRO A 69 -19.54 -4.46 -4.36
N VAL A 70 -18.33 -4.90 -4.66
CA VAL A 70 -18.04 -5.79 -5.80
C VAL A 70 -17.49 -7.10 -5.27
N LEU A 71 -18.13 -8.21 -5.62
CA LEU A 71 -17.85 -9.55 -5.09
C LEU A 71 -17.82 -9.58 -3.54
N GLY A 72 -18.81 -8.96 -2.90
CA GLY A 72 -18.92 -8.90 -1.42
C GLY A 72 -17.90 -7.98 -0.73
N ASN A 73 -17.09 -7.24 -1.50
CA ASN A 73 -16.06 -6.36 -0.96
C ASN A 73 -16.36 -4.88 -1.21
N TRP A 74 -16.29 -4.06 -0.17
CA TRP A 74 -16.29 -2.61 -0.29
C TRP A 74 -14.84 -2.08 -0.28
N HIS A 75 -14.36 -1.64 -1.44
CA HIS A 75 -13.01 -1.09 -1.61
C HIS A 75 -13.00 0.08 -2.62
N PRO A 76 -13.52 1.25 -2.23
CA PRO A 76 -13.73 2.36 -3.15
C PRO A 76 -12.45 2.90 -3.78
N ILE A 77 -11.30 2.85 -3.10
CA ILE A 77 -10.03 3.33 -3.67
C ILE A 77 -9.59 2.45 -4.85
N THR A 78 -9.81 1.15 -4.75
CA THR A 78 -9.55 0.21 -5.85
C THR A 78 -10.50 0.48 -7.02
N MET A 79 -11.80 0.65 -6.74
CA MET A 79 -12.80 0.91 -7.78
C MET A 79 -12.55 2.23 -8.51
N MET A 80 -12.26 3.30 -7.77
CA MET A 80 -11.87 4.59 -8.34
C MET A 80 -10.65 4.47 -9.25
N SER A 81 -9.67 3.63 -8.90
CA SER A 81 -8.51 3.36 -9.75
C SER A 81 -8.91 2.69 -11.08
N HIS A 82 -9.87 1.77 -11.06
CA HIS A 82 -10.37 1.15 -12.30
C HIS A 82 -11.18 2.14 -13.14
N LEU A 83 -12.00 3.01 -12.52
CA LEU A 83 -12.70 4.09 -13.24
C LEU A 83 -11.74 5.01 -13.98
N ILE A 84 -10.64 5.40 -13.32
CA ILE A 84 -9.61 6.25 -13.92
C ILE A 84 -8.97 5.54 -15.12
N ASP A 85 -8.68 4.25 -15.01
CA ASP A 85 -8.09 3.51 -16.14
C ASP A 85 -9.08 3.32 -17.29
N VAL A 86 -10.35 3.09 -17.02
CA VAL A 86 -11.38 3.04 -18.07
C VAL A 86 -11.52 4.41 -18.76
N GLU A 87 -11.51 5.51 -18.01
CA GLU A 87 -11.56 6.86 -18.58
C GLU A 87 -10.37 7.12 -19.52
N LEU A 88 -9.17 6.71 -19.11
CA LEU A 88 -7.93 6.99 -19.84
C LEU A 88 -7.66 6.01 -20.99
N PHE A 89 -8.04 4.74 -20.83
CA PHE A 89 -7.60 3.64 -21.70
C PHE A 89 -8.77 2.81 -22.26
N GLY A 90 -10.00 3.05 -21.82
CA GLY A 90 -11.14 2.18 -22.09
C GLY A 90 -10.89 0.76 -21.59
N LEU A 91 -11.38 -0.22 -22.34
CA LEU A 91 -11.13 -1.65 -22.09
C LEU A 91 -9.86 -2.17 -22.79
N ASN A 92 -8.83 -1.33 -22.93
CA ASN A 92 -7.54 -1.78 -23.45
C ASN A 92 -6.68 -2.33 -22.29
N PRO A 93 -6.45 -3.66 -22.19
CA PRO A 93 -5.77 -4.28 -21.05
C PRO A 93 -4.36 -3.72 -20.81
N ARG A 94 -3.69 -3.24 -21.86
CA ARG A 94 -2.33 -2.68 -21.75
C ARG A 94 -2.26 -1.49 -20.80
N GLY A 95 -3.28 -0.63 -20.80
CA GLY A 95 -3.36 0.53 -19.90
C GLY A 95 -3.54 0.11 -18.45
N HIS A 96 -4.43 -0.86 -18.22
CA HIS A 96 -4.71 -1.40 -16.88
C HIS A 96 -3.50 -2.12 -16.28
N HIS A 97 -2.79 -2.89 -17.10
CA HIS A 97 -1.54 -3.56 -16.73
C HIS A 97 -0.41 -2.56 -16.48
N LEU A 98 -0.32 -1.48 -17.26
CA LEU A 98 0.64 -0.41 -17.03
C LEU A 98 0.43 0.25 -15.66
N THR A 99 -0.81 0.55 -15.27
CA THR A 99 -1.13 1.11 -13.95
C THR A 99 -0.66 0.17 -12.83
N SER A 100 -0.96 -1.13 -12.92
CA SER A 100 -0.48 -2.13 -11.95
C SER A 100 1.05 -2.18 -11.90
N LEU A 101 1.72 -2.22 -13.05
CA LEU A 101 3.19 -2.22 -13.13
C LEU A 101 3.82 -0.97 -12.48
N LEU A 102 3.25 0.21 -12.72
CA LEU A 102 3.72 1.45 -12.10
C LEU A 102 3.52 1.42 -10.58
N LEU A 103 2.37 0.94 -10.09
CA LEU A 103 2.13 0.80 -8.65
C LEU A 103 3.13 -0.15 -7.98
N HIS A 104 3.43 -1.31 -8.59
CA HIS A 104 4.44 -2.24 -8.06
C HIS A 104 5.85 -1.65 -8.06
N THR A 105 6.18 -0.90 -9.12
CA THR A 105 7.46 -0.18 -9.20
C THR A 105 7.59 0.87 -8.10
N LEU A 106 6.53 1.63 -7.83
CA LEU A 106 6.49 2.59 -6.72
C LEU A 106 6.61 1.87 -5.37
N ASN A 107 5.93 0.73 -5.20
CA ASN A 107 6.04 -0.10 -3.99
C ASN A 107 7.48 -0.55 -3.72
N ALA A 108 8.20 -1.00 -4.75
CA ALA A 108 9.61 -1.40 -4.62
C ALA A 108 10.50 -0.24 -4.13
N GLY A 109 10.37 0.94 -4.74
CA GLY A 109 11.13 2.12 -4.35
C GLY A 109 10.76 2.61 -2.94
N LEU A 110 9.47 2.60 -2.61
CA LEU A 110 8.96 3.05 -1.31
C LEU A 110 9.39 2.11 -0.18
N LEU A 111 9.36 0.79 -0.42
CA LEU A 111 9.85 -0.22 0.51
C LEU A 111 11.36 -0.05 0.76
N PHE A 112 12.16 0.19 -0.28
CA PHE A 112 13.58 0.49 -0.11
C PHE A 112 13.81 1.68 0.84
N TRP A 113 13.10 2.79 0.62
CA TRP A 113 13.23 3.97 1.48
C TRP A 113 12.73 3.74 2.90
N LEU A 114 11.66 2.96 3.08
CA LEU A 114 11.16 2.55 4.38
C LEU A 114 12.20 1.71 5.14
N LEU A 115 12.73 0.66 4.52
CA LEU A 115 13.73 -0.22 5.13
C LEU A 115 15.03 0.53 5.42
N ARG A 116 15.49 1.40 4.51
CA ARG A 116 16.64 2.28 4.78
C ARG A 116 16.35 3.23 5.93
N GLY A 117 15.14 3.78 5.98
CA GLY A 117 14.67 4.61 7.08
C GLY A 117 14.77 3.86 8.40
N LEU A 118 14.30 2.62 8.47
CA LEU A 118 14.24 1.80 9.68
C LEU A 118 15.60 1.26 10.13
N PHE A 119 16.39 0.72 9.22
CA PHE A 119 17.59 -0.06 9.53
C PHE A 119 18.92 0.62 9.16
N GLY A 120 18.88 1.72 8.41
CA GLY A 120 20.06 2.39 7.88
C GLY A 120 20.77 1.60 6.77
N GLY A 121 21.90 2.14 6.30
CA GLY A 121 22.68 1.55 5.20
C GLY A 121 21.98 1.61 3.84
N ILE A 122 22.53 0.91 2.85
CA ILE A 122 21.98 0.85 1.48
C ILE A 122 21.83 -0.60 1.02
N ALA A 123 22.87 -1.42 1.18
CA ALA A 123 22.90 -2.77 0.63
C ALA A 123 21.80 -3.71 1.18
N LYS A 124 21.62 -3.78 2.51
CA LYS A 124 20.60 -4.66 3.11
C LYS A 124 19.17 -4.23 2.77
N PRO A 125 18.78 -2.94 2.90
CA PRO A 125 17.49 -2.46 2.41
C PRO A 125 17.28 -2.73 0.91
N ALA A 126 18.30 -2.52 0.08
CA ALA A 126 18.21 -2.76 -1.36
C ALA A 126 18.00 -4.24 -1.67
N LEU A 127 18.73 -5.14 -1.02
CA LEU A 127 18.56 -6.57 -1.19
C LEU A 127 17.14 -7.02 -0.79
N ALA A 128 16.66 -6.59 0.38
CA ALA A 128 15.32 -6.94 0.84
C ALA A 128 14.21 -6.38 -0.06
N ALA A 129 14.35 -5.13 -0.53
CA ALA A 129 13.42 -4.52 -1.47
C ALA A 129 13.47 -5.17 -2.86
N ALA A 130 14.66 -5.59 -3.32
CA ALA A 130 14.81 -6.34 -4.57
C ALA A 130 14.20 -7.75 -4.47
N LEU A 131 14.41 -8.44 -3.34
CA LEU A 131 13.75 -9.72 -3.07
C LEU A 131 12.25 -9.57 -3.13
N PHE A 132 11.66 -8.57 -2.46
CA PHE A 132 10.24 -8.25 -2.62
C PHE A 132 9.88 -7.97 -4.08
N ALA A 133 10.55 -7.01 -4.72
CA ALA A 133 10.15 -6.51 -6.02
C ALA A 133 10.21 -7.58 -7.11
N LEU A 134 11.18 -8.48 -7.07
CA LEU A 134 11.45 -9.48 -8.12
C LEU A 134 10.95 -10.88 -7.76
N HIS A 135 10.31 -11.06 -6.61
CA HIS A 135 9.79 -12.38 -6.22
C HIS A 135 8.63 -12.81 -7.13
N PRO A 136 8.63 -14.04 -7.67
CA PRO A 136 7.55 -14.53 -8.52
C PRO A 136 6.15 -14.49 -7.88
N LEU A 137 6.06 -14.58 -6.55
CA LEU A 137 4.80 -14.44 -5.79
C LEU A 137 4.06 -13.11 -6.06
N ASN A 138 4.79 -12.06 -6.47
CA ASN A 138 4.15 -10.79 -6.82
C ASN A 138 3.64 -10.75 -8.27
N ALA A 139 3.95 -11.76 -9.10
CA ALA A 139 3.52 -11.79 -10.50
C ALA A 139 2.00 -11.75 -10.64
N ASP A 140 1.28 -12.51 -9.81
CA ASP A 140 -0.19 -12.51 -9.83
C ASP A 140 -0.73 -11.11 -9.53
N SER A 141 -0.20 -10.44 -8.49
CA SER A 141 -0.65 -9.09 -8.14
C SER A 141 -0.34 -8.03 -9.20
N VAL A 142 0.66 -8.26 -10.07
CA VAL A 142 1.05 -7.33 -11.14
C VAL A 142 0.31 -7.62 -12.44
N ALA A 143 0.13 -8.90 -12.78
CA ALA A 143 -0.43 -9.37 -14.04
C ALA A 143 -1.94 -9.56 -14.02
N TRP A 144 -2.58 -9.59 -12.86
CA TRP A 144 -4.02 -9.75 -12.72
C TRP A 144 -4.65 -8.41 -12.34
N VAL A 145 -5.48 -7.84 -13.22
CA VAL A 145 -5.98 -6.47 -13.09
C VAL A 145 -6.81 -6.29 -11.82
N ALA A 146 -7.70 -7.23 -11.48
CA ALA A 146 -8.49 -7.18 -10.25
C ALA A 146 -7.65 -7.27 -8.96
N GLU A 147 -6.46 -7.89 -9.00
CA GLU A 147 -5.55 -7.95 -7.85
C GLU A 147 -4.79 -6.63 -7.60
N ARG A 148 -5.02 -5.60 -8.42
CA ARG A 148 -4.50 -4.25 -8.19
C ARG A 148 -4.79 -3.71 -6.78
N LYS A 149 -5.87 -4.16 -6.15
CA LYS A 149 -6.15 -3.92 -4.72
C LYS A 149 -4.94 -4.16 -3.82
N ASN A 150 -4.12 -5.19 -4.10
CA ASN A 150 -2.90 -5.51 -3.35
C ASN A 150 -1.81 -4.46 -3.53
N LEU A 151 -1.65 -3.97 -4.76
CA LEU A 151 -0.62 -3.01 -5.12
C LEU A 151 -0.93 -1.64 -4.52
N LEU A 152 -2.18 -1.19 -4.62
CA LEU A 152 -2.66 0.04 -3.98
C LEU A 152 -2.54 -0.05 -2.47
N SER A 153 -3.00 -1.16 -1.88
CA SER A 153 -2.96 -1.31 -0.43
C SER A 153 -1.52 -1.37 0.10
N SER A 154 -0.60 -2.00 -0.63
CA SER A 154 0.84 -2.02 -0.30
C SER A 154 1.45 -0.62 -0.35
N LEU A 155 1.10 0.18 -1.37
CA LEU A 155 1.58 1.56 -1.51
C LEU A 155 1.16 2.41 -0.31
N LEU A 156 -0.13 2.33 0.03
CA LEU A 156 -0.73 3.05 1.13
C LEU A 156 -0.18 2.59 2.49
N TRP A 157 0.05 1.29 2.66
CA TRP A 157 0.71 0.73 3.84
C TRP A 157 2.13 1.26 4.03
N PHE A 158 2.98 1.18 2.98
CA PHE A 158 4.36 1.64 3.08
C PHE A 158 4.44 3.15 3.30
N ALA A 159 3.58 3.93 2.62
CA ALA A 159 3.51 5.38 2.79
C ALA A 159 3.02 5.76 4.20
N SER A 160 1.99 5.09 4.71
CA SER A 160 1.50 5.28 6.08
C SER A 160 2.59 4.95 7.10
N THR A 161 3.31 3.84 6.91
CA THR A 161 4.42 3.43 7.77
C THR A 161 5.55 4.46 7.77
N LEU A 162 5.92 5.00 6.61
CA LEU A 162 6.94 6.04 6.49
C LEU A 162 6.56 7.30 7.27
N LEU A 163 5.31 7.75 7.15
CA LEU A 163 4.82 8.91 7.90
C LEU A 163 4.75 8.64 9.41
N TYR A 164 4.32 7.43 9.80
CA TYR A 164 4.33 7.01 11.20
C TYR A 164 5.74 7.04 11.79
N VAL A 165 6.71 6.38 11.14
CA VAL A 165 8.12 6.36 11.55
C VAL A 165 8.71 7.77 11.61
N ARG A 166 8.36 8.63 10.63
CA ARG A 166 8.77 10.03 10.63
C ARG A 166 8.20 10.78 11.83
N CYS A 167 6.92 10.60 12.14
CA CYS A 167 6.27 11.20 13.31
C CYS A 167 6.92 10.74 14.61
N MET A 168 7.30 9.46 14.72
CA MET A 168 7.96 8.94 15.93
C MET A 168 9.36 9.52 16.14
N ARG A 169 10.05 9.87 15.06
CA ARG A 169 11.38 10.52 15.12
C ARG A 169 11.30 12.03 15.31
N ARG A 170 10.26 12.66 14.76
CA ARG A 170 9.99 14.09 14.82
C ARG A 170 8.49 14.30 14.98
N PRO A 171 7.99 14.44 16.23
CA PRO A 171 6.57 14.57 16.50
C PRO A 171 5.92 15.66 15.67
N SER A 172 4.89 15.30 14.90
CA SER A 172 4.12 16.24 14.09
C SER A 172 2.71 15.69 13.88
N ALA A 173 1.71 16.45 14.33
CA ALA A 173 0.30 16.12 14.17
C ALA A 173 -0.05 15.92 12.69
N LEU A 174 0.49 16.75 11.78
CA LEU A 174 0.28 16.62 10.35
C LEU A 174 0.81 15.28 9.81
N THR A 175 2.00 14.84 10.23
CA THR A 175 2.52 13.54 9.80
C THR A 175 1.73 12.36 10.35
N MET A 176 1.22 12.46 11.58
CA MET A 176 0.34 11.44 12.16
C MET A 176 -1.01 11.39 11.45
N LEU A 177 -1.64 12.54 11.21
CA LEU A 177 -2.90 12.63 10.45
C LEU A 177 -2.72 12.08 9.03
N GLY A 178 -1.60 12.40 8.37
CA GLY A 178 -1.26 11.81 7.07
C GLY A 178 -1.14 10.28 7.13
N ALA A 179 -0.48 9.73 8.17
CA ALA A 179 -0.38 8.29 8.35
C ALA A 179 -1.77 7.63 8.55
N ILE A 180 -2.62 8.24 9.38
CA ILE A 180 -3.99 7.78 9.63
C ILE A 180 -4.83 7.86 8.35
N ALA A 181 -4.74 8.95 7.59
CA ALA A 181 -5.48 9.13 6.34
C ALA A 181 -5.06 8.12 5.27
N LEU A 182 -3.75 7.87 5.10
CA LEU A 182 -3.24 6.84 4.19
C LEU A 182 -3.66 5.44 4.64
N PHE A 183 -3.69 5.17 5.94
CA PHE A 183 -4.18 3.90 6.47
C PHE A 183 -5.68 3.70 6.19
N ALA A 184 -6.50 4.73 6.42
CA ALA A 184 -7.92 4.70 6.09
C ALA A 184 -8.14 4.45 4.59
N ALA A 185 -7.39 5.15 3.73
CA ALA A 185 -7.39 4.89 2.29
C ALA A 185 -6.94 3.46 1.95
N GLY A 186 -5.97 2.91 2.69
CA GLY A 186 -5.50 1.55 2.54
C GLY A 186 -6.58 0.50 2.86
N LEU A 187 -7.33 0.69 3.95
CA LEU A 187 -8.50 -0.15 4.28
C LEU A 187 -9.56 -0.09 3.17
N MET A 188 -9.75 1.09 2.58
CA MET A 188 -10.63 1.33 1.43
C MET A 188 -10.06 0.80 0.10
N ALA A 189 -8.81 0.34 0.04
CA ALA A 189 -8.24 -0.34 -1.12
C ALA A 189 -8.31 -1.87 -0.92
N LYS A 190 -7.97 -2.36 0.27
CA LYS A 190 -8.09 -3.77 0.65
C LYS A 190 -8.33 -3.92 2.16
N PRO A 191 -9.43 -4.55 2.60
CA PRO A 191 -9.73 -4.73 4.02
C PRO A 191 -8.69 -5.51 4.83
N MET A 192 -7.82 -6.31 4.19
CA MET A 192 -6.73 -7.04 4.84
C MET A 192 -5.82 -6.15 5.72
N LEU A 193 -5.81 -4.83 5.46
CA LEU A 193 -5.03 -3.85 6.21
C LEU A 193 -5.46 -3.69 7.67
N VAL A 194 -6.54 -4.34 8.11
CA VAL A 194 -6.92 -4.48 9.54
C VAL A 194 -5.77 -4.99 10.44
N THR A 195 -4.76 -5.63 9.86
CA THR A 195 -3.54 -6.08 10.58
C THR A 195 -2.52 -4.97 10.87
N PHE A 196 -2.66 -3.79 10.25
CA PHE A 196 -1.68 -2.70 10.33
C PHE A 196 -1.38 -2.18 11.74
N PRO A 197 -2.37 -1.96 12.63
CA PRO A 197 -2.07 -1.46 13.97
C PRO A 197 -1.14 -2.39 14.75
N PHE A 198 -1.24 -3.71 14.51
CA PHE A 198 -0.33 -4.69 15.10
C PHE A 198 1.07 -4.60 14.51
N THR A 199 1.20 -4.33 13.21
CA THR A 199 2.51 -4.01 12.61
C THR A 199 3.13 -2.76 13.21
N LEU A 200 2.34 -1.71 13.50
CA LEU A 200 2.86 -0.51 14.17
C LEU A 200 3.38 -0.83 15.58
N LEU A 201 2.69 -1.69 16.32
CA LEU A 201 3.13 -2.18 17.63
C LEU A 201 4.42 -3.03 17.52
N LEU A 202 4.54 -3.86 16.48
CA LEU A 202 5.77 -4.59 16.20
C LEU A 202 6.92 -3.64 15.88
N LEU A 203 6.68 -2.60 15.08
CA LEU A 203 7.68 -1.57 14.78
C LEU A 203 8.11 -0.80 16.02
N ASP A 204 7.19 -0.49 16.92
CA ASP A 204 7.49 0.14 18.21
C ASP A 204 8.41 -0.73 19.07
N TYR A 205 8.23 -2.05 19.05
CA TYR A 205 9.14 -2.98 19.72
C TYR A 205 10.49 -3.08 18.99
N TRP A 206 10.46 -3.37 17.69
CA TRP A 206 11.63 -3.44 16.82
C TRP A 206 11.28 -3.00 15.39
N PRO A 207 12.03 -2.06 14.78
CA PRO A 207 13.33 -1.54 15.21
C PRO A 207 13.28 -0.16 15.90
N LEU A 208 12.10 0.36 16.28
CA LEU A 208 12.01 1.69 16.90
C LEU A 208 12.39 1.69 18.39
N HIS A 209 12.44 0.53 19.05
CA HIS A 209 12.89 0.38 20.44
C HIS A 209 12.16 1.31 21.43
N ARG A 210 10.84 1.49 21.26
CA ARG A 210 9.98 2.34 22.11
C ARG A 210 9.46 1.62 23.35
N VAL A 211 9.68 0.32 23.44
CA VAL A 211 9.39 -0.54 24.60
C VAL A 211 10.42 -1.66 24.66
N GLU A 212 10.92 -1.95 25.86
CA GLU A 212 11.88 -3.02 26.11
C GLU A 212 11.16 -4.21 26.76
N GLY A 213 11.19 -5.37 26.10
CA GLY A 213 10.59 -6.61 26.61
C GLY A 213 9.06 -6.72 26.52
N LEU A 214 8.57 -7.93 26.80
CA LEU A 214 7.15 -8.32 26.73
C LEU A 214 6.56 -8.66 28.11
N GLY A 215 7.35 -8.55 29.18
CA GLY A 215 6.95 -8.95 30.54
C GLY A 215 6.10 -7.91 31.29
N PRO A 216 5.62 -8.24 32.50
CA PRO A 216 4.76 -7.39 33.32
C PRO A 216 5.33 -5.99 33.59
N ALA A 217 6.65 -5.87 33.70
CA ALA A 217 7.32 -4.59 33.89
C ALA A 217 7.07 -3.59 32.73
N SER A 218 6.82 -4.10 31.53
CA SER A 218 6.64 -3.29 30.31
C SER A 218 5.18 -3.01 29.98
N TRP A 219 4.22 -3.60 30.71
CA TRP A 219 2.79 -3.47 30.45
C TRP A 219 2.26 -2.03 30.47
N PRO A 220 2.69 -1.13 31.39
CA PRO A 220 2.25 0.26 31.36
C PRO A 220 2.62 0.95 30.04
N ARG A 221 3.81 0.66 29.50
CA ARG A 221 4.26 1.21 28.22
C ARG A 221 3.48 0.61 27.05
N TRP A 222 3.25 -0.70 27.04
CA TRP A 222 2.41 -1.35 26.03
C TRP A 222 0.99 -0.76 26.00
N LYS A 223 0.39 -0.51 27.17
CA LYS A 223 -0.92 0.16 27.27
C LYS A 223 -0.90 1.55 26.63
N GLN A 224 0.13 2.35 26.92
CA GLN A 224 0.30 3.66 26.30
C GLN A 224 0.48 3.55 24.78
N LEU A 225 1.29 2.60 24.29
CA LEU A 225 1.47 2.39 22.86
C LEU A 225 0.14 2.03 22.19
N VAL A 226 -0.66 1.13 22.76
CA VAL A 226 -2.01 0.81 22.24
C VAL A 226 -2.90 2.05 22.21
N GLN A 227 -2.87 2.89 23.25
CA GLN A 227 -3.63 4.15 23.30
C GLN A 227 -3.18 5.14 22.21
N GLU A 228 -1.88 5.24 21.93
CA GLU A 228 -1.37 6.07 20.81
C GLU A 228 -1.90 5.60 19.44
N LYS A 229 -2.33 4.33 19.31
CA LYS A 229 -2.87 3.75 18.06
C LYS A 229 -4.39 3.64 18.09
N ALA A 230 -5.07 4.24 19.06
CA ALA A 230 -6.52 4.15 19.20
C ALA A 230 -7.26 4.47 17.90
N SER A 231 -6.84 5.50 17.15
CA SER A 231 -7.43 5.85 15.85
C SER A 231 -7.25 4.76 14.80
N PHE A 232 -6.08 4.11 14.74
CA PHE A 232 -5.84 3.00 13.80
C PHE A 232 -6.68 1.77 14.16
N PHE A 233 -6.80 1.45 15.45
CA PHE A 233 -7.67 0.37 15.92
C PHE A 233 -9.15 0.67 15.68
N LEU A 234 -9.59 1.91 15.90
CA LEU A 234 -10.97 2.32 15.62
C LEU A 234 -11.32 2.15 14.14
N LEU A 235 -10.47 2.63 13.25
CA LEU A 235 -10.65 2.46 11.80
C LEU A 235 -10.64 0.98 11.39
N THR A 236 -9.81 0.16 12.04
CA THR A 236 -9.79 -1.30 11.86
C THR A 236 -11.13 -1.93 12.21
N VAL A 237 -11.69 -1.60 13.39
CA VAL A 237 -13.00 -2.12 13.83
C VAL A 237 -14.11 -1.69 12.87
N ILE A 238 -14.10 -0.43 12.42
CA ILE A 238 -15.07 0.08 11.44
C ILE A 238 -14.96 -0.70 10.12
N SER A 239 -13.75 -0.91 9.60
CA SER A 239 -13.53 -1.65 8.36
C SER A 239 -13.96 -3.13 8.48
N CYS A 240 -13.70 -3.78 9.61
CA CYS A 240 -14.21 -5.13 9.88
C CYS A 240 -15.75 -5.17 9.87
N ALA A 241 -16.40 -4.21 10.53
CA ALA A 241 -17.87 -4.15 10.56
C ALA A 241 -18.47 -3.93 9.15
N VAL A 242 -17.88 -3.03 8.36
CA VAL A 242 -18.28 -2.81 6.96
C VAL A 242 -18.10 -4.09 6.14
N THR A 243 -16.94 -4.75 6.26
CA THR A 243 -16.64 -5.98 5.50
C THR A 243 -17.61 -7.10 5.84
N LEU A 244 -17.92 -7.29 7.13
CA LEU A 244 -18.91 -8.30 7.55
C LEU A 244 -20.30 -7.96 6.98
N SER A 245 -20.71 -6.68 7.06
CA SER A 245 -22.00 -6.25 6.51
C SER A 245 -22.09 -6.50 5.01
N THR A 246 -21.04 -6.21 4.24
CA THR A 246 -21.06 -6.38 2.77
C THR A 246 -21.07 -7.85 2.37
N GLN A 247 -20.35 -8.70 3.09
CA GLN A 247 -20.30 -10.14 2.83
C GLN A 247 -21.65 -10.81 3.15
N PHE A 248 -22.27 -10.49 4.29
CA PHE A 248 -23.59 -11.04 4.63
C PHE A 248 -24.71 -10.57 3.71
N SER A 249 -24.61 -9.35 3.16
CA SER A 249 -25.58 -8.84 2.19
C SER A 249 -25.40 -9.45 0.79
N SER A 250 -24.23 -9.99 0.46
CA SER A 250 -23.97 -10.66 -0.84
C SER A 250 -24.28 -12.16 -0.86
N GLU A 251 -24.50 -12.79 0.30
CA GLU A 251 -24.90 -14.21 0.40
C GLU A 251 -26.42 -14.43 0.30
N VAL A 252 -27.21 -13.35 0.21
CA VAL A 252 -28.68 -13.35 0.06
C VAL A 252 -29.05 -12.96 -1.36
#